data_AF-A0A8T6NSJ3-F1
#
_entry.id   AF-A0A8T6NSJ3-F1
#
_cell.length_a   1.000
_cell.length_b   1.000
_cell.length_c   1.000
_cell.angle_alpha   90.00
_cell.angle_beta   90.00
_cell.angle_gamma   90.00
#
_symmetry.space_group_name_H-M   'P 1'
#
loop_
_entity.id
_entity.type
_entity.pdbx_description
1 polymer ?
#
loop_
_entity_poly.entity_id
_entity_poly.type
_entity_poly.pdbx_seq_one_letter_code
_entity_poly.pdbx_strand_id
1 'polypeptide(L)' 'MANKHSFKSNSNIVYSCKYHVVWTPKYRRKVLVGGVDVRLKEIIHEVANELQCEVLELEVMPDHVH' A
#
# COMPACT_ATOMS: atom_id res chain seq x y z
N MET A 1 -8.31 -13.33 -23.28
CA MET A 1 -8.86 -12.54 -22.15
C MET A 1 -7.94 -11.36 -21.95
N ALA A 2 -8.41 -10.14 -22.23
CA ALA A 2 -7.55 -8.97 -22.40
C ALA A 2 -6.93 -8.55 -21.05
N ASN A 3 -5.60 -8.60 -20.95
CA ASN A 3 -4.85 -7.93 -19.90
C ASN A 3 -5.08 -6.42 -20.04
N LYS A 4 -6.08 -5.89 -19.32
CA LYS A 4 -6.37 -4.47 -19.28
C LYS A 4 -5.32 -3.83 -18.38
N HIS A 5 -4.14 -3.58 -18.91
CA HIS A 5 -3.18 -2.71 -18.25
C HIS A 5 -3.84 -1.32 -18.13
N SER A 6 -4.31 -0.99 -16.92
CA SER A 6 -4.85 0.33 -16.60
C SER A 6 -3.68 1.30 -16.56
N PHE A 7 -3.55 2.12 -17.61
CA PHE A 7 -2.58 3.21 -17.68
C PHE A 7 -3.26 4.50 -17.24
N LYS A 8 -2.59 5.26 -16.37
CA LYS A 8 -2.99 6.62 -16.01
C LYS A 8 -2.33 7.58 -16.99
N SER A 9 -2.95 8.73 -17.24
CA SER A 9 -2.39 9.74 -18.14
C SER A 9 -2.61 11.15 -17.62
N ASN A 10 -1.70 12.05 -17.97
CA ASN A 10 -1.87 13.50 -17.88
C ASN A 10 -1.69 14.10 -19.29
N SER A 11 -1.63 15.44 -19.41
CA SER A 11 -1.54 16.12 -20.71
C SER A 11 -0.38 15.67 -21.60
N ASN A 12 0.72 15.15 -21.02
CA ASN A 12 1.94 14.85 -21.78
C ASN A 12 2.55 13.46 -21.46
N ILE A 13 2.01 12.71 -20.50
CA ILE A 13 2.61 11.48 -19.99
C ILE A 13 1.52 10.42 -19.82
N VAL A 14 1.79 9.22 -20.33
CA VAL A 14 1.03 7.99 -20.05
C VAL A 14 1.92 7.09 -19.21
N TYR A 15 1.43 6.63 -18.06
CA TYR A 15 2.23 5.88 -17.09
C TYR A 15 1.44 4.75 -16.43
N SER A 16 2.18 3.72 -15.99
CA SER A 16 1.69 2.68 -15.10
C SER A 16 2.79 2.37 -14.09
N CYS A 17 2.73 3.03 -12.94
CA CYS A 17 3.73 2.92 -11.89
C CYS A 17 3.13 2.10 -10.74
N LYS A 18 3.53 0.84 -10.64
CA LYS A 18 3.13 -0.08 -9.56
C LYS A 18 4.38 -0.43 -8.77
N TYR A 19 4.28 -0.35 -7.45
CA TYR A 19 5.40 -0.61 -6.56
C TYR A 19 4.98 -1.65 -5.51
N HIS A 20 5.91 -2.56 -5.18
CA HIS A 20 5.78 -3.44 -4.01
C HIS A 20 6.64 -2.84 -2.90
N VAL A 21 6.00 -2.36 -1.84
CA VAL A 21 6.68 -1.64 -0.76
C VAL A 21 6.59 -2.48 0.50
N VAL A 22 7.74 -2.87 1.06
CA VAL A 22 7.78 -3.74 2.23
C VAL A 22 8.59 -3.08 3.34
N TRP A 23 8.07 -3.07 4.56
CA TRP A 23 8.81 -2.60 5.73
C TRP A 23 8.49 -3.41 6.98
N THR A 24 9.36 -3.28 7.99
CA THR A 24 9.24 -3.99 9.27
C THR A 24 9.19 -3.01 10.44
N PRO A 25 8.43 -3.29 11.52
CA PRO A 25 8.56 -2.59 12.79
C PRO A 25 9.99 -2.64 13.31
N LYS A 26 10.36 -1.68 14.15
CA LYS A 26 11.71 -1.61 14.71
C LYS A 26 12.08 -2.94 15.40
N TYR A 27 13.25 -3.49 15.03
CA TYR A 27 13.75 -4.79 15.48
C TYR A 27 12.86 -6.00 15.09
N ARG A 28 11.99 -5.86 14.08
CA ARG A 28 11.10 -6.92 13.60
C ARG A 28 10.23 -7.51 14.72
N ARG A 29 9.82 -6.66 15.66
CA ARG A 29 8.94 -7.05 16.76
C ARG A 29 7.55 -7.33 16.22
N LYS A 30 6.90 -8.37 16.76
CA LYS A 30 5.55 -8.79 16.41
C LYS A 30 4.48 -7.89 17.04
N VAL A 31 4.50 -6.59 16.73
CA VAL A 31 3.64 -5.56 17.36
C VAL A 31 2.37 -5.26 16.57
N LEU A 32 2.26 -5.73 15.33
CA LEU A 32 1.10 -5.50 14.46
C LEU A 32 0.03 -6.57 14.72
N VAL A 33 -0.38 -6.70 15.97
CA VAL A 33 -1.41 -7.65 16.43
C VAL A 33 -2.36 -6.96 17.39
N GLY A 34 -3.48 -7.60 17.71
CA GLY A 34 -4.40 -7.12 18.74
C GLY A 34 -5.08 -5.80 18.39
N GLY A 35 -5.35 -5.54 17.10
CA GLY A 35 -6.02 -4.32 16.63
C GLY A 35 -5.07 -3.21 16.18
N VAL A 36 -3.76 -3.33 16.44
CA VAL A 36 -2.76 -2.39 15.92
C VAL A 36 -2.70 -2.45 14.39
N ASP A 37 -2.86 -3.64 13.81
CA ASP A 37 -2.93 -3.85 12.36
C ASP A 37 -4.15 -3.16 11.74
N VAL A 38 -5.30 -3.17 12.42
CA VAL A 38 -6.52 -2.52 11.96
C VAL A 38 -6.32 -1.01 11.86
N ARG A 39 -5.85 -0.37 12.95
CA ARG A 39 -5.60 1.07 12.92
C ARG A 39 -4.50 1.46 11.92
N LEU A 40 -3.48 0.61 11.77
CA LEU A 40 -2.43 0.84 10.78
C LEU A 40 -2.99 0.85 9.35
N LYS A 41 -3.87 -0.11 8.99
CA LYS A 41 -4.52 -0.14 7.67
C LYS A 41 -5.33 1.12 7.40
N GLU A 42 -6.09 1.60 8.39
CA GLU A 42 -6.83 2.86 8.28
C GLU A 42 -5.90 4.04 7.97
N ILE A 43 -4.81 4.19 8.73
CA ILE A 43 -3.83 5.28 8.51
C ILE A 43 -3.21 5.18 7.12
N ILE A 44 -2.86 3.98 6.66
CA ILE A 44 -2.30 3.79 5.31
C ILE A 44 -3.29 4.25 4.24
N HIS A 45 -4.57 3.90 4.38
CA HIS A 45 -5.60 4.35 3.44
C HIS A 45 -5.85 5.87 3.52
N GLU A 46 -5.87 6.46 4.72
CA GLU A 46 -5.98 7.90 4.92
C GLU A 46 -4.85 8.65 4.17
N VAL A 47 -3.59 8.24 4.39
CA VAL A 47 -2.40 8.86 3.77
C VAL A 47 -2.36 8.59 2.26
N ALA A 48 -2.71 7.40 1.81
CA ALA A 48 -2.76 7.10 0.38
C ALA A 48 -3.79 7.98 -0.34
N ASN A 49 -4.95 8.21 0.27
CA ASN A 49 -5.98 9.10 -0.28
C ASN A 49 -5.49 10.55 -0.32
N GLU A 50 -4.83 11.04 0.73
CA GLU A 50 -4.23 12.38 0.77
C GLU A 50 -3.19 12.57 -0.34
N LEU A 51 -2.35 11.56 -0.58
CA LEU A 51 -1.31 11.57 -1.62
C LEU A 51 -1.81 11.21 -3.01
N GLN A 52 -3.13 11.01 -3.19
CA GLN A 52 -3.74 10.58 -4.46
C GLN A 52 -3.12 9.28 -5.01
N CYS A 53 -2.65 8.43 -4.10
CA CYS A 53 -2.06 7.12 -4.39
C CYS A 53 -3.14 6.05 -4.29
N GLU A 54 -3.00 5.01 -5.12
CA GLU A 54 -3.93 3.88 -5.14
C GLU A 54 -3.29 2.67 -4.47
N VAL A 55 -3.90 2.19 -3.39
CA VAL A 55 -3.50 0.95 -2.71
C VAL A 55 -4.16 -0.21 -3.45
N LEU A 56 -3.36 -0.98 -4.20
CA LEU A 56 -3.86 -2.14 -4.95
C LEU A 56 -4.09 -3.35 -4.02
N GLU A 57 -3.11 -3.62 -3.17
CA GLU A 57 -3.09 -4.71 -2.20
C GLU A 57 -2.38 -4.21 -0.93
N LEU A 58 -2.79 -4.68 0.24
CA LEU A 58 -2.20 -4.32 1.52
C LEU A 58 -2.29 -5.53 2.47
N GLU A 59 -1.15 -6.10 2.82
CA GLU A 59 -1.07 -7.21 3.75
C GLU A 59 -0.26 -6.82 4.99
N VAL A 60 -0.84 -7.04 6.17
CA VAL A 60 -0.18 -6.73 7.44
C VAL A 60 0.03 -8.03 8.19
N MET A 61 1.30 -8.38 8.38
CA MET A 61 1.75 -9.50 9.18
C MET A 61 2.24 -8.98 10.54
N PRO A 62 2.31 -9.83 11.59
CA PRO A 62 2.68 -9.38 12.94
C PRO A 62 3.97 -8.54 13.01
N ASP A 63 4.96 -8.84 12.17
CA ASP A 63 6.31 -8.25 12.16
C ASP A 63 6.69 -7.54 10.84
N HIS A 64 5.78 -7.39 9.87
CA HIS A 64 6.06 -6.68 8.61
C HIS A 64 4.78 -6.33 7.84
N VAL A 65 4.90 -5.38 6.92
CA VAL A 65 3.82 -4.91 6.05
C VAL A 65 4.26 -5.06 4.60
N HIS A 66 3.34 -5.50 3.75
CA HIS A 66 3.44 -5.57 2.30
C HIS A 66 2.41 -4.65 1.64
#